data_AF-A0A9P7ANL7-F1
#
_entry.id   AF-A0A9P7ANL7-F1
#
_cell.length_a   1.000
_cell.length_b   1.000
_cell.length_c   1.000
_cell.angle_alpha   90.00
_cell.angle_beta   90.00
_cell.angle_gamma   90.00
#
_symmetry.space_group_name_H-M   'P 1'
#
loop_
_entity.id
_entity.type
_entity.pdbx_description
1 polymer ?
#
loop_
_entity_poly.entity_id
_entity_poly.type
_entity_poly.pdbx_seq_one_letter_code
_entity_poly.pdbx_strand_id
1 'polypeptide(L)'
;MLSAVHDRDVIHGDLTNNNVLVAADGSPRLADFGISNIMLLDLPEDQPIQCATKSSDIYALGGIMLQVLYGKQPYWWLKFNQGEPIDSSIEIQPNHLNFMRRCWSTARDDRPSVAEAIDYLQEALSNDTSSV
;
A
#
# COMPACT_ATOMS: atom_id res chain seq x y z
N MET A 1 12.57 1.31 0.98
CA MET A 1 12.27 2.75 0.82
C MET A 1 11.22 3.24 1.81
N LEU A 2 10.03 2.64 1.88
CA LEU A 2 8.97 3.05 2.80
C LEU A 2 9.39 2.91 4.28
N SER A 3 10.09 1.82 4.63
CA SER A 3 10.66 1.65 5.99
C SER A 3 11.57 2.80 6.37
N ALA A 4 12.50 3.21 5.51
CA ALA A 4 13.41 4.32 5.78
C ALA A 4 12.69 5.66 6.03
N VAL A 5 11.46 5.82 5.53
CA VAL A 5 10.61 7.01 5.74
C VAL A 5 9.87 6.87 7.07
N HIS A 6 9.25 5.73 7.32
CA HIS A 6 8.54 5.42 8.57
C HIS A 6 9.46 5.39 9.81
N ASP A 7 10.72 4.95 9.66
CA ASP A 7 11.75 4.93 10.70
C ASP A 7 12.16 6.34 11.13
N ARG A 8 11.97 7.33 10.25
CA ARG A 8 12.18 8.76 10.54
C ARG A 8 10.90 9.48 10.98
N ASP A 9 9.87 8.71 11.30
CA ASP A 9 8.54 9.20 11.65
C ASP A 9 7.87 10.05 10.57
N VAL A 10 8.26 9.85 9.31
CA VAL A 10 7.65 10.50 8.16
C VAL A 10 6.53 9.60 7.62
N ILE A 11 5.42 10.20 7.24
CA ILE A 11 4.27 9.56 6.57
C ILE A 11 4.28 10.03 5.12
N HIS A 12 4.10 9.12 4.16
CA HIS A 12 4.04 9.49 2.74
C HIS A 12 2.73 10.22 2.45
N GLY A 13 1.60 9.63 2.87
CA GLY A 13 0.28 10.24 2.84
C GLY A 13 -0.42 10.20 1.48
N ASP A 14 0.31 10.16 0.37
CA ASP A 14 -0.24 9.97 -0.98
C ASP A 14 0.44 8.79 -1.69
N LEU A 15 0.58 7.65 -1.01
CA LEU A 15 1.30 6.53 -1.61
C LEU A 15 0.44 5.91 -2.73
N THR A 16 0.92 6.00 -3.97
CA THR A 16 0.27 5.40 -5.14
C THR A 16 1.33 4.80 -6.06
N ASN A 17 0.90 4.00 -7.04
CA ASN A 17 1.80 3.44 -8.05
C ASN A 17 2.45 4.52 -8.94
N ASN A 18 1.79 5.67 -9.14
CA ASN A 18 2.37 6.79 -9.89
C ASN A 18 3.50 7.48 -9.12
N ASN A 19 3.47 7.35 -7.78
CA ASN A 19 4.44 7.92 -6.86
C ASN A 19 5.59 6.95 -6.55
N VAL A 20 5.67 5.81 -7.25
CA VAL A 20 6.82 4.90 -7.27
C VAL A 20 7.52 5.01 -8.61
N LEU A 21 8.65 5.71 -8.64
CA LEU A 21 9.46 5.93 -9.84
C LEU A 21 10.55 4.88 -9.97
N VAL A 22 10.94 4.53 -11.20
CA VAL A 22 12.08 3.66 -11.47
C VAL A 22 13.27 4.52 -11.88
N ALA A 23 14.36 4.45 -11.11
CA ALA A 23 15.60 5.16 -11.42
C ALA A 23 16.36 4.48 -12.57
N ALA A 24 17.38 5.16 -13.10
CA ALA A 24 18.19 4.65 -14.22
C ALA A 24 18.92 3.33 -13.91
N ASP A 25 19.17 3.04 -12.64
CA ASP A 25 19.73 1.78 -12.15
C ASP A 25 18.68 0.67 -11.99
N GLY A 26 17.44 0.91 -12.38
CA GLY A 26 16.32 -0.02 -12.21
C GLY A 26 15.74 -0.06 -10.78
N SER A 27 16.29 0.71 -9.84
CA SER A 27 15.80 0.73 -8.46
C SER A 27 14.49 1.55 -8.34
N PRO A 28 13.47 1.03 -7.64
CA PRO A 28 12.27 1.80 -7.37
C PRO A 28 12.55 2.86 -6.28
N ARG A 29 11.91 4.03 -6.38
CA ARG A 29 12.06 5.19 -5.48
C ARG A 29 10.71 5.85 -5.23
N LEU A 30 10.44 6.24 -3.98
CA LEU A 30 9.25 7.02 -3.64
C LEU A 30 9.42 8.48 -4.09
N ALA A 31 8.35 9.07 -4.60
CA ALA A 31 8.25 10.45 -5.04
C ALA A 31 6.96 11.10 -4.52
N ASP A 32 6.85 12.41 -4.65
CA ASP A 32 5.66 13.19 -4.27
C ASP A 32 5.25 13.03 -2.79
N PHE A 33 6.24 13.21 -1.91
CA PHE A 33 6.00 13.24 -0.47
C PHE A 33 5.14 14.46 -0.10
N GLY A 34 4.05 14.24 0.63
CA GLY A 34 3.54 15.26 1.55
C GLY A 34 2.57 16.31 1.01
N ILE A 35 1.67 15.99 0.08
CA ILE A 35 0.47 16.84 -0.14
C ILE A 35 -0.68 16.50 0.84
N SER A 36 -0.65 15.33 1.50
CA SER A 36 -1.80 14.83 2.27
C SER A 36 -2.01 15.41 3.67
N ASN A 37 -1.23 16.42 4.06
CA ASN A 37 -1.55 17.21 5.26
C ASN A 37 -2.68 18.23 5.00
N ILE A 38 -3.14 18.38 3.75
CA ILE A 38 -4.22 19.29 3.38
C ILE A 38 -5.35 18.50 2.71
N MET A 39 -6.04 17.70 3.49
CA MET A 39 -7.50 17.55 3.31
C MET A 39 -8.18 18.24 4.49
N LEU A 40 -7.79 19.49 4.73
CA LEU A 40 -8.31 20.31 5.84
C LEU A 40 -9.26 21.42 5.37
N LEU A 41 -9.72 21.41 4.11
CA LEU A 41 -10.64 22.42 3.61
C LEU A 41 -11.84 21.69 2.99
N ASP A 42 -13.00 21.85 3.63
CA ASP A 42 -14.36 21.46 3.21
C ASP A 42 -14.99 20.15 3.75
N LEU A 43 -14.41 19.47 4.74
CA LEU A 43 -15.18 18.44 5.47
C LEU A 43 -16.14 19.12 6.49
N PRO A 44 -17.42 18.68 6.58
CA PRO A 44 -18.31 19.14 7.64
C PRO A 44 -17.67 18.89 9.01
N GLU A 45 -17.84 19.81 9.97
CA GLU A 45 -17.27 19.76 11.33
C GLU A 45 -17.48 18.43 12.07
N ASP A 46 -18.46 17.63 11.65
CA ASP A 46 -18.91 16.39 12.27
C ASP A 46 -18.24 15.11 11.69
N GLN A 47 -17.35 15.24 10.70
CA GLN A 47 -16.58 14.11 10.16
C GLN A 47 -15.21 14.01 10.84
N PRO A 48 -14.77 12.81 11.28
CA PRO A 48 -13.45 12.65 11.86
C PRO A 48 -12.39 12.97 10.80
N ILE A 49 -11.47 13.88 11.14
CA ILE A 49 -10.35 14.26 10.28
C ILE A 49 -9.62 12.99 9.83
N GLN A 50 -9.63 12.72 8.53
CA GLN A 50 -8.88 11.61 7.93
C GLN A 50 -7.43 12.06 7.75
N CYS A 51 -6.66 12.01 8.85
CA CYS A 51 -5.22 12.23 8.77
C CYS A 51 -4.53 11.04 8.08
N ALA A 52 -3.57 11.35 7.23
CA ALA A 52 -2.59 10.37 6.79
C ALA A 52 -1.85 9.78 8.01
N THR A 53 -1.62 8.47 7.98
CA THR A 53 -0.90 7.73 9.03
C THR A 53 0.07 6.72 8.40
N LYS A 54 1.01 6.20 9.19
CA LYS A 54 1.84 5.06 8.73
C LYS A 54 0.95 3.89 8.27
N SER A 55 -0.14 3.63 8.98
CA SER A 55 -1.11 2.60 8.60
C SER A 55 -1.91 2.91 7.33
N SER A 56 -2.12 4.19 6.95
CA SER A 56 -2.70 4.52 5.64
C SER A 56 -1.73 4.24 4.49
N ASP A 57 -0.42 4.47 4.70
CA ASP A 57 0.59 4.08 3.71
C ASP A 57 0.63 2.55 3.51
N ILE A 58 0.44 1.77 4.59
CA ILE A 58 0.38 0.30 4.49
C ILE A 58 -0.84 -0.16 3.68
N TYR A 59 -1.98 0.52 3.83
CA TYR A 59 -3.16 0.23 3.00
C TYR A 59 -2.86 0.42 1.51
N ALA A 60 -2.22 1.54 1.16
CA ALA A 60 -1.79 1.82 -0.20
C ALA A 60 -0.74 0.82 -0.71
N LEU A 61 0.19 0.37 0.15
CA LEU A 61 1.16 -0.66 -0.18
C LEU A 61 0.48 -1.96 -0.65
N GLY A 62 -0.61 -2.38 0.00
CA GLY A 62 -1.39 -3.54 -0.43
C GLY A 62 -1.92 -3.40 -1.87
N GLY A 63 -2.37 -2.19 -2.24
CA GLY A 63 -2.77 -1.89 -3.61
C GLY A 63 -1.59 -2.01 -4.58
N ILE A 64 -0.44 -1.41 -4.25
CA ILE A 64 0.76 -1.50 -5.08
C ILE A 64 1.20 -2.96 -5.27
N MET A 65 1.13 -3.79 -4.23
CA MET A 65 1.43 -5.22 -4.31
C MET A 65 0.53 -5.94 -5.32
N LEU A 66 -0.79 -5.68 -5.30
CA LEU A 66 -1.72 -6.25 -6.27
C LEU A 66 -1.31 -5.88 -7.71
N GLN A 67 -0.93 -4.63 -7.94
CA GLN A 67 -0.53 -4.15 -9.25
C GLN A 67 0.77 -4.78 -9.74
N VAL A 68 1.78 -4.82 -8.88
CA VAL A 68 3.11 -5.33 -9.23
C VAL A 68 3.06 -6.83 -9.49
N LEU A 69 2.34 -7.59 -8.65
CA LEU A 69 2.32 -9.06 -8.74
C LEU A 69 1.36 -9.57 -9.81
N TYR A 70 0.25 -8.87 -10.07
CA TYR A 70 -0.82 -9.37 -10.94
C TYR A 70 -1.13 -8.47 -12.15
N GLY A 71 -0.43 -7.34 -12.29
CA GLY A 71 -0.56 -6.44 -13.44
C GLY A 71 -1.89 -5.70 -13.50
N LYS A 72 -2.65 -5.62 -12.40
CA LYS A 72 -3.97 -4.99 -12.34
C LYS A 72 -3.91 -3.71 -11.55
N GLN A 73 -4.34 -2.60 -12.16
CA GLN A 73 -4.44 -1.34 -11.43
C GLN A 73 -5.48 -1.48 -10.31
N PRO A 74 -5.12 -1.18 -9.06
CA PRO A 74 -6.10 -1.10 -7.99
C PRO A 74 -6.88 0.22 -8.16
N TYR A 75 -8.15 0.22 -7.74
CA TYR A 75 -8.99 1.43 -7.61
C TYR A 75 -9.60 2.06 -8.87
N TRP A 76 -9.38 1.58 -10.11
CA TRP A 76 -10.10 2.16 -11.27
C TRP A 76 -11.63 1.94 -11.21
N TRP A 77 -12.08 0.93 -10.46
CA TRP A 77 -13.51 0.62 -10.23
C TRP A 77 -14.03 1.00 -8.84
N LEU A 78 -13.17 1.31 -7.87
CA LEU A 78 -13.57 1.66 -6.51
C LEU A 78 -13.64 3.17 -6.36
N LYS A 79 -14.78 3.75 -6.75
CA LYS A 79 -15.22 4.99 -6.11
C LYS A 79 -15.29 4.69 -4.62
N PHE A 80 -14.47 5.39 -3.83
CA PHE A 80 -14.44 5.41 -2.37
C PHE A 80 -15.71 4.80 -1.74
N ASN A 81 -15.67 3.50 -1.40
CA ASN A 81 -16.37 2.87 -0.26
C ASN A 81 -16.44 1.34 -0.37
N GLN A 82 -15.96 0.71 0.71
CA GLN A 82 -16.36 -0.59 1.27
C GLN A 82 -16.29 -1.81 0.34
N GLY A 83 -15.13 -2.46 0.31
CA GLY A 83 -14.91 -3.77 -0.29
C GLY A 83 -13.43 -4.14 -0.36
N GLU A 84 -13.14 -5.43 -0.56
CA GLU A 84 -11.77 -5.85 -0.92
C GLU A 84 -11.46 -5.33 -2.33
N PRO A 85 -10.31 -4.67 -2.56
CA PRO A 85 -9.94 -4.10 -3.86
C PRO A 85 -9.43 -5.15 -4.84
N ILE A 86 -10.11 -6.30 -4.91
CA ILE A 86 -9.77 -7.44 -5.75
C ILE A 86 -10.94 -7.73 -6.68
N ASP A 87 -10.63 -7.89 -7.96
CA ASP A 87 -11.55 -8.44 -8.96
C ASP A 87 -11.60 -9.97 -8.80
N SER A 88 -12.79 -10.54 -8.66
CA SER A 88 -13.00 -11.99 -8.48
C SER A 88 -12.53 -12.84 -9.65
N SER A 89 -12.23 -12.23 -10.81
CA SER A 89 -11.66 -12.90 -11.97
C SER A 89 -10.14 -13.15 -11.87
N ILE A 90 -9.47 -12.59 -10.86
CA ILE A 90 -8.01 -12.74 -10.68
C ILE A 90 -7.75 -13.93 -9.76
N GLU A 91 -6.98 -14.90 -10.25
CA GLU A 91 -6.43 -15.96 -9.41
C GLU A 91 -5.20 -15.45 -8.67
N ILE A 92 -5.33 -15.28 -7.35
CA ILE A 92 -4.30 -14.76 -6.45
C ILE A 92 -3.85 -15.90 -5.55
N GLN A 93 -2.53 -16.08 -5.42
CA GLN A 93 -1.98 -17.08 -4.52
C GLN A 93 -2.45 -16.81 -3.07
N PRO A 94 -2.87 -17.84 -2.30
CA PRO A 94 -3.51 -17.63 -1.00
C PRO A 94 -2.64 -16.84 0.01
N ASN A 95 -1.32 -17.04 -0.02
CA ASN A 95 -0.37 -16.28 0.78
C ASN A 95 -0.35 -14.78 0.43
N HIS A 96 -0.35 -14.44 -0.87
CA HIS A 96 -0.41 -13.06 -1.37
C HIS A 96 -1.75 -12.41 -1.01
N LEU A 97 -2.85 -13.14 -1.20
CA LEU A 97 -4.18 -12.69 -0.85
C LEU A 97 -4.32 -12.37 0.65
N ASN A 98 -3.88 -13.31 1.50
CA ASN A 98 -3.96 -13.14 2.96
C ASN A 98 -3.14 -11.95 3.45
N PHE A 99 -1.95 -11.74 2.90
CA PHE A 99 -1.13 -10.59 3.26
C PHE A 99 -1.76 -9.27 2.82
N MET A 100 -2.21 -9.18 1.56
CA MET A 100 -2.88 -7.98 1.05
C MET A 100 -4.16 -7.65 1.83
N ARG A 101 -4.94 -8.65 2.25
CA ARG A 101 -6.11 -8.46 3.14
C ARG A 101 -5.74 -7.83 4.49
N ARG A 102 -4.62 -8.22 5.09
CA ARG A 102 -4.12 -7.56 6.31
C ARG A 102 -3.80 -6.09 6.05
N CYS A 103 -3.15 -5.77 4.92
CA CYS A 103 -2.90 -4.38 4.52
C CYS A 103 -4.20 -3.57 4.39
N TRP A 104 -5.27 -4.20 3.88
CA TRP A 104 -6.57 -3.57 3.67
C TRP A 104 -7.54 -3.64 4.86
N SER A 105 -7.06 -4.02 6.06
CA SER A 105 -7.92 -4.06 7.24
C SER A 105 -8.61 -2.72 7.51
N THR A 106 -9.89 -2.79 7.89
CA THR A 106 -10.67 -1.62 8.33
C THR A 106 -10.17 -1.10 9.67
N ALA A 107 -9.70 -1.99 10.55
CA ALA A 107 -8.99 -1.63 11.76
C ALA A 107 -7.54 -1.27 11.42
N ARG A 108 -7.15 -0.03 11.72
CA ARG A 108 -5.81 0.50 11.37
C ARG A 108 -4.68 -0.25 12.07
N ASP A 109 -4.92 -0.72 13.29
CA ASP A 109 -3.93 -1.40 14.13
C ASP A 109 -3.73 -2.87 13.74
N ASP A 110 -4.65 -3.44 12.97
CA ASP A 110 -4.53 -4.80 12.43
C ASP A 110 -3.67 -4.86 11.16
N ARG A 111 -3.34 -3.69 10.58
CA ARG A 111 -2.49 -3.61 9.40
C ARG A 111 -1.04 -3.91 9.80
N PRO A 112 -0.28 -4.65 8.97
CA PRO A 112 1.10 -4.97 9.28
C PRO A 112 1.95 -3.70 9.35
N SER A 113 3.01 -3.75 10.13
CA SER A 113 4.08 -2.75 10.05
C SER A 113 4.83 -2.85 8.72
N VAL A 114 5.56 -1.79 8.38
CA VAL A 114 6.44 -1.81 7.21
C VAL A 114 7.56 -2.85 7.34
N ALA A 115 7.97 -3.19 8.57
CA ALA A 115 8.94 -4.24 8.84
C ALA A 115 8.35 -5.62 8.49
N GLU A 116 7.15 -5.93 8.98
CA GLU A 116 6.45 -7.17 8.61
C GLU A 116 6.20 -7.27 7.11
N ALA A 117 5.94 -6.15 6.43
CA ALA A 117 5.80 -6.14 4.98
C ALA A 117 7.11 -6.44 4.24
N ILE A 118 8.25 -5.98 4.77
CA ILE A 118 9.57 -6.33 4.22
C ILE A 118 9.85 -7.81 4.40
N ASP A 119 9.64 -8.34 5.61
CA ASP A 119 9.88 -9.75 5.93
C ASP A 119 9.07 -10.65 4.99
N TYR A 120 7.78 -10.33 4.82
CA TYR A 120 6.90 -11.02 3.91
C TYR A 120 7.39 -10.99 2.44
N LEU A 121 7.77 -9.81 1.94
CA LEU A 121 8.22 -9.66 0.55
C LEU A 121 9.56 -10.40 0.31
N GLN A 122 10.46 -10.40 1.29
CA GLN A 122 11.71 -11.14 1.21
C GLN A 122 11.48 -12.65 1.15
N GLU A 123 10.55 -13.16 1.97
CA GLU A 123 10.15 -14.56 1.94
C GLU A 123 9.51 -14.93 0.60
N ALA A 124 8.58 -14.11 0.10
CA ALA A 124 7.90 -14.34 -1.18
C ALA A 124 8.90 -14.42 -2.35
N LEU A 125 9.85 -13.48 -2.42
CA LEU A 125 10.90 -13.48 -3.45
C LEU A 125 11.85 -14.69 -3.35
N SER A 126 12.16 -15.12 -2.13
CA SER A 126 13.02 -16.28 -1.90
C SER A 126 12.37 -17.59 -2.37
N ASN A 127 11.06 -17.72 -2.14
CA ASN A 127 10.29 -18.88 -2.57
C ASN A 127 10.13 -18.96 -4.10
N ASP A 128 10.00 -17.82 -4.79
CA ASP A 128 9.95 -17.78 -6.25
C ASP A 128 11.28 -18.20 -6.90
N THR A 129 12.42 -17.85 -6.29
CA THR A 129 13.76 -18.28 -6.80
C THR A 129 14.07 -19.76 -6.59
N SER A 130 13.33 -20.44 -5.71
CA SER A 130 13.48 -21.89 -5.46
C SER A 130 12.67 -22.76 -6.43
N SER A 131 11.91 -22.14 -7.34
CA SER A 131 11.04 -22.81 -8.32
C SER A 131 11.62 -22.85 -9.75
N VAL A 132 12.91 -22.53 -9.92
CA VAL A 132 13.63 -22.52 -11.22
C VAL A 132 14.76 -23.54 -11.25
#